data_AF-A0A1E4IQT2-F1
#
_entry.id   AF-A0A1E4IQT2-F1
#
_cell.length_a   1.000
_cell.length_b   1.000
_cell.length_c   1.000
_cell.angle_alpha   90.00
_cell.angle_beta   90.00
_cell.angle_gamma   90.00
#
_symmetry.space_group_name_H-M   'P 1'
#
loop_
_entity.id
_entity.type
_entity.pdbx_description
1 polymer ?
#
loop_
_entity_poly.entity_id
_entity_poly.type
_entity_poly.pdbx_seq_one_letter_code
_entity_poly.pdbx_strand_id
1 'polypeptide(L)'
;MLPPYCDAKMGSQSPEAVAYWRARLGHENWIHIHHYCGGLASLNRYYRQSGANRDGSLRNALWEFNYVLDHTGPSFTMRADLYYNRGKVLQLQGKDGAALADLAKALELNPAMPAASIELASLYRKVGKKGLALGVLKAALEKSPEHKGLRRNYQEMGGDLAAISDKPPAEVAAPVEAAAKASQADTASSKSPEPAPSTPSVSEQKIGNQTNPWCRFCPDPAAEPSKPEPK
;
A
#
# COMPACT_ATOMS: atom_id res chain seq x y z
N MET A 1 -9.49 0.55 15.50
CA MET A 1 -9.17 1.96 15.75
C MET A 1 -8.17 2.38 14.68
N LEU A 2 -8.30 3.56 14.09
CA LEU A 2 -7.34 4.04 13.09
C LEU A 2 -6.14 4.73 13.77
N PRO A 3 -4.97 4.78 13.12
CA PRO A 3 -3.81 5.50 13.64
C PRO A 3 -4.09 7.00 13.85
N PRO A 4 -3.36 7.69 14.73
CA PRO A 4 -3.62 9.11 15.04
C PRO A 4 -3.52 10.06 13.84
N TYR A 5 -2.65 9.79 12.86
CA TYR A 5 -2.59 10.59 11.63
C TYR A 5 -3.87 10.47 10.79
N CYS A 6 -4.61 9.36 10.89
CA CYS A 6 -5.90 9.21 10.23
C CYS A 6 -7.00 9.99 10.93
N ASP A 7 -6.96 10.07 12.27
CA ASP A 7 -7.86 10.96 13.00
C ASP A 7 -7.58 12.43 12.66
N ALA A 8 -6.31 12.83 12.60
CA ALA A 8 -5.95 14.18 12.18
C ALA A 8 -6.38 14.48 10.72
N LYS A 9 -6.33 13.49 9.83
CA LYS A 9 -6.68 13.67 8.41
C LYS A 9 -8.18 13.60 8.11
N MET A 10 -8.92 12.69 8.74
CA MET A 10 -10.32 12.38 8.42
C MET A 10 -11.29 12.57 9.59
N GLY A 11 -10.79 12.68 10.82
CA GLY A 11 -11.55 12.76 12.06
C GLY A 11 -11.62 14.18 12.63
N SER A 12 -11.01 14.39 13.81
CA SER A 12 -11.16 15.60 14.63
C SER A 12 -10.61 16.90 14.03
N GLN A 13 -9.77 16.83 12.98
CA GLN A 13 -9.20 17.97 12.26
C GLN A 13 -8.59 19.08 13.13
N SER A 14 -8.07 18.77 14.33
CA SER A 14 -7.33 19.76 15.15
C SER A 14 -6.19 20.37 14.32
N PRO A 15 -6.13 21.72 14.20
CA PRO A 15 -5.06 22.38 13.44
C PRO A 15 -3.65 21.99 13.89
N GLU A 16 -3.46 21.79 15.19
CA GLU A 16 -2.20 21.38 15.80
C GLU A 16 -1.83 19.95 15.39
N ALA A 17 -2.78 19.02 15.45
CA ALA A 17 -2.58 17.64 15.03
C ALA A 17 -2.30 17.54 13.52
N VAL A 18 -3.02 18.30 12.70
CA VAL A 18 -2.80 18.37 11.26
C VAL A 18 -1.41 18.91 10.96
N ALA A 19 -0.99 20.02 11.60
CA ALA A 19 0.33 20.59 11.43
C ALA A 19 1.44 19.59 11.84
N TYR A 20 1.27 18.92 12.97
CA TYR A 20 2.21 17.92 13.49
C TYR A 20 2.45 16.76 12.50
N TRP A 21 1.38 16.22 11.91
CA TRP A 21 1.49 15.09 10.98
C TRP A 21 1.91 15.51 9.58
N ARG A 22 1.45 16.67 9.08
CA ARG A 22 1.90 17.22 7.80
C ARG A 22 3.40 17.49 7.79
N ALA A 23 3.97 17.98 8.91
CA ALA A 23 5.41 18.18 9.04
C ALA A 23 6.21 16.87 8.97
N ARG A 24 5.67 15.76 9.49
CA ARG A 24 6.35 14.44 9.53
C ARG A 24 6.19 13.63 8.26
N LEU A 25 5.01 13.68 7.65
CA LEU A 25 4.69 12.91 6.45
C LEU A 25 5.08 13.65 5.17
N GLY A 26 5.35 14.95 5.27
CA GLY A 26 5.68 15.82 4.15
C GLY A 26 4.44 16.47 3.57
N HIS A 27 4.60 17.74 3.19
CA HIS A 27 3.54 18.56 2.61
C HIS A 27 2.89 17.88 1.39
N GLU A 28 3.70 17.44 0.44
CA GLU A 28 3.25 16.82 -0.81
C GLU A 28 2.52 15.49 -0.57
N ASN A 29 2.95 14.68 0.41
CA ASN A 29 2.31 13.39 0.67
C ASN A 29 1.03 13.53 1.50
N TRP A 30 0.88 14.61 2.28
CA TRP A 30 -0.23 14.81 3.20
C TRP A 30 -1.61 14.76 2.51
N ILE A 31 -1.70 15.21 1.26
CA ILE A 31 -2.95 15.16 0.52
C ILE A 31 -3.38 13.71 0.28
N HIS A 32 -2.44 12.79 0.02
CA HIS A 32 -2.72 11.39 -0.30
C HIS A 32 -3.00 10.51 0.93
N ILE A 33 -2.69 10.96 2.16
CA ILE A 33 -2.88 10.18 3.40
C ILE A 33 -4.34 9.76 3.63
N HIS A 34 -5.32 10.52 3.14
CA HIS A 34 -6.72 10.13 3.30
C HIS A 34 -7.04 8.81 2.59
N HIS A 35 -6.38 8.51 1.46
CA HIS A 35 -6.50 7.22 0.79
C HIS A 35 -5.92 6.10 1.64
N TYR A 36 -4.70 6.25 2.17
CA TYR A 36 -4.12 5.26 3.09
C TYR A 36 -5.07 4.95 4.26
N CYS A 37 -5.65 5.99 4.85
CA CYS A 37 -6.61 5.87 5.95
C CYS A 37 -7.95 5.24 5.52
N GLY A 38 -8.44 5.55 4.32
CA GLY A 38 -9.59 4.88 3.70
C GLY A 38 -9.32 3.39 3.45
N GLY A 39 -8.10 3.04 3.08
CA GLY A 39 -7.63 1.66 2.91
C GLY A 39 -7.66 0.89 4.23
N LEU A 40 -7.12 1.47 5.30
CA LEU A 40 -7.20 0.90 6.64
C LEU A 40 -8.64 0.77 7.14
N ALA A 41 -9.50 1.76 6.88
CA ALA A 41 -10.91 1.70 7.25
C ALA A 41 -11.64 0.57 6.50
N SER A 42 -11.34 0.38 5.21
CA SER A 42 -11.87 -0.72 4.39
C SER A 42 -11.39 -2.08 4.89
N LEU A 43 -10.11 -2.22 5.22
CA LEU A 43 -9.57 -3.45 5.81
C LEU A 43 -10.21 -3.75 7.19
N ASN A 44 -10.42 -2.73 8.02
CA ASN A 44 -11.14 -2.90 9.29
C ASN A 44 -12.60 -3.34 9.09
N ARG A 45 -13.28 -2.84 8.06
CA ARG A 45 -14.64 -3.29 7.69
C ARG A 45 -14.64 -4.76 7.27
N TYR A 46 -13.65 -5.20 6.48
CA TYR A 46 -13.51 -6.60 6.10
C TYR A 46 -13.50 -7.56 7.31
N TYR A 47 -12.81 -7.19 8.39
CA TYR A 47 -12.75 -8.01 9.60
C TYR A 47 -14.02 -7.96 10.46
N ARG A 48 -14.90 -6.99 10.25
CA ARG A 48 -16.16 -6.81 10.99
C ARG A 48 -17.39 -7.33 10.24
N GLN A 49 -17.28 -7.55 8.94
CA GLN A 49 -18.38 -7.93 8.06
C GLN A 49 -18.37 -9.43 7.72
N SER A 50 -19.51 -9.94 7.27
CA SER A 50 -19.68 -11.28 6.71
C SER A 50 -20.15 -11.22 5.24
N GLY A 51 -19.98 -12.34 4.52
CA GLY A 51 -20.49 -12.50 3.14
C GLY A 51 -19.87 -11.57 2.10
N ALA A 52 -20.63 -11.30 1.02
CA ALA A 52 -20.18 -10.54 -0.17
C ALA A 52 -19.64 -9.13 0.11
N ASN A 53 -19.98 -8.54 1.27
CA ASN A 53 -19.48 -7.24 1.69
C ASN A 53 -17.96 -7.25 1.98
N ARG A 54 -17.40 -8.43 2.27
CA ARG A 54 -15.96 -8.62 2.51
C ARG A 54 -15.14 -8.38 1.24
N ASP A 55 -15.57 -8.91 0.11
CA ASP A 55 -14.84 -8.77 -1.16
C ASP A 55 -14.82 -7.31 -1.63
N GLY A 56 -15.96 -6.60 -1.47
CA GLY A 56 -16.02 -5.16 -1.70
C GLY A 56 -15.04 -4.38 -0.82
N SER A 57 -14.98 -4.71 0.47
CA SER A 57 -14.02 -4.09 1.41
C SER A 57 -12.56 -4.35 1.02
N LEU A 58 -12.21 -5.56 0.57
CA LEU A 58 -10.85 -5.86 0.09
C LEU A 58 -10.51 -5.13 -1.21
N ARG A 59 -11.46 -5.04 -2.17
CA ARG A 59 -11.26 -4.29 -3.41
C ARG A 59 -11.02 -2.80 -3.14
N ASN A 60 -11.81 -2.21 -2.25
CA ASN A 60 -11.63 -0.82 -1.85
C ASN A 60 -10.28 -0.61 -1.17
N ALA A 61 -9.92 -1.47 -0.19
CA ALA A 61 -8.63 -1.36 0.49
C ALA A 61 -7.44 -1.43 -0.50
N LEU A 62 -7.51 -2.33 -1.48
CA LEU A 62 -6.47 -2.46 -2.50
C LEU A 62 -6.37 -1.20 -3.38
N TRP A 63 -7.50 -0.66 -3.82
CA TRP A 63 -7.53 0.58 -4.61
C TRP A 63 -6.90 1.75 -3.86
N GLU A 64 -7.29 1.92 -2.60
CA GLU A 64 -6.80 2.99 -1.73
C GLU A 64 -5.27 2.92 -1.52
N PHE A 65 -4.72 1.73 -1.27
CA PHE A 65 -3.28 1.57 -1.11
C PHE A 65 -2.50 1.77 -2.42
N ASN A 66 -3.05 1.32 -3.56
CA ASN A 66 -2.44 1.55 -4.86
C ASN A 66 -2.38 3.04 -5.19
N TYR A 67 -3.47 3.78 -4.96
CA TYR A 67 -3.50 5.22 -5.20
C TYR A 67 -2.33 5.93 -4.50
N VAL A 68 -2.07 5.62 -3.22
CA VAL A 68 -0.98 6.27 -2.49
C VAL A 68 0.38 5.89 -3.05
N LEU A 69 0.58 4.62 -3.45
CA LEU A 69 1.84 4.17 -4.04
C LEU A 69 2.10 4.84 -5.40
N ASP A 70 1.05 5.12 -6.18
CA ASP A 70 1.12 5.74 -7.50
C ASP A 70 1.34 7.27 -7.44
N HIS A 71 0.91 7.91 -6.35
CA HIS A 71 0.97 9.36 -6.19
C HIS A 71 2.01 9.84 -5.17
N THR A 72 2.83 8.93 -4.62
CA THR A 72 3.91 9.29 -3.71
C THR A 72 5.25 8.75 -4.17
N GLY A 73 6.32 9.51 -3.92
CA GLY A 73 7.67 9.13 -4.30
C GLY A 73 8.21 7.92 -3.53
N PRO A 74 9.30 7.29 -4.00
CA PRO A 74 9.94 6.15 -3.35
C PRO A 74 10.54 6.49 -1.96
N SER A 75 10.78 7.76 -1.68
CA SER A 75 11.27 8.24 -0.38
C SER A 75 10.18 8.47 0.67
N PHE A 76 8.91 8.22 0.33
CA PHE A 76 7.82 8.42 1.28
C PHE A 76 7.91 7.44 2.46
N THR A 77 7.94 7.98 3.68
CA THR A 77 8.26 7.21 4.91
C THR A 77 7.28 6.06 5.21
N MET A 78 6.01 6.16 4.79
CA MET A 78 5.00 5.14 5.04
C MET A 78 4.96 4.03 3.96
N ARG A 79 5.93 3.97 3.04
CA ARG A 79 5.93 2.93 2.00
C ARG A 79 6.00 1.53 2.58
N ALA A 80 6.77 1.32 3.65
CA ALA A 80 6.82 0.02 4.32
C ALA A 80 5.43 -0.41 4.81
N ASP A 81 4.70 0.48 5.48
CA ASP A 81 3.34 0.23 5.94
C ASP A 81 2.34 0.01 4.78
N LEU A 82 2.51 0.75 3.67
CA LEU A 82 1.70 0.56 2.46
C LEU A 82 1.86 -0.84 1.88
N TYR A 83 3.10 -1.27 1.65
CA TYR A 83 3.37 -2.62 1.13
C TYR A 83 2.90 -3.69 2.12
N TYR A 84 3.10 -3.49 3.43
CA TYR A 84 2.60 -4.42 4.43
C TYR A 84 1.07 -4.58 4.38
N ASN A 85 0.34 -3.47 4.40
CA ASN A 85 -1.13 -3.52 4.41
C ASN A 85 -1.70 -4.00 3.06
N ARG A 86 -1.08 -3.61 1.93
CA ARG A 86 -1.46 -4.12 0.61
C ARG A 86 -1.19 -5.62 0.49
N GLY A 87 -0.05 -6.09 0.98
CA GLY A 87 0.28 -7.51 1.07
C GLY A 87 -0.75 -8.30 1.88
N LYS A 88 -1.21 -7.77 3.02
CA LYS A 88 -2.31 -8.36 3.79
C LYS A 88 -3.60 -8.45 2.99
N VAL A 89 -3.99 -7.38 2.29
CA VAL A 89 -5.19 -7.40 1.44
C VAL A 89 -5.06 -8.46 0.34
N LEU A 90 -3.91 -8.54 -0.32
CA LEU A 90 -3.64 -9.54 -1.37
C LEU A 90 -3.71 -10.97 -0.83
N GLN A 91 -3.15 -11.22 0.35
CA GLN A 91 -3.23 -12.53 1.01
C GLN A 91 -4.69 -12.91 1.33
N LEU A 92 -5.49 -11.94 1.81
CA LEU A 92 -6.91 -12.15 2.08
C LEU A 92 -7.72 -12.42 0.79
N GLN A 93 -7.24 -11.92 -0.35
CA GLN A 93 -7.77 -12.25 -1.68
C GLN A 93 -7.24 -13.57 -2.27
N GLY A 94 -6.40 -14.31 -1.54
CA GLY A 94 -5.78 -15.54 -2.02
C GLY A 94 -4.65 -15.33 -3.04
N LYS A 95 -4.21 -14.09 -3.26
CA LYS A 95 -3.12 -13.74 -4.19
C LYS A 95 -1.76 -13.88 -3.50
N ASP A 96 -1.43 -15.10 -3.09
CA ASP A 96 -0.28 -15.39 -2.23
C ASP A 96 1.06 -14.94 -2.83
N GLY A 97 1.27 -15.10 -4.14
CA GLY A 97 2.52 -14.65 -4.80
C GLY A 97 2.73 -13.14 -4.71
N ALA A 98 1.68 -12.36 -4.99
CA ALA A 98 1.73 -10.89 -4.90
C ALA A 98 1.87 -10.43 -3.45
N ALA A 99 1.20 -11.11 -2.51
CA ALA A 99 1.33 -10.83 -1.08
C ALA A 99 2.75 -11.10 -0.56
N LEU A 100 3.41 -12.18 -1.00
CA LEU A 100 4.81 -12.47 -0.67
C LEU A 100 5.74 -11.34 -1.14
N ALA A 101 5.55 -10.84 -2.36
CA ALA A 101 6.35 -9.75 -2.91
C ALA A 101 6.17 -8.45 -2.11
N ASP A 102 4.94 -8.10 -1.77
CA ASP A 102 4.62 -6.91 -0.98
C ASP A 102 5.17 -7.00 0.45
N LEU A 103 4.97 -8.13 1.13
CA LEU A 103 5.48 -8.32 2.49
C LEU A 103 7.01 -8.33 2.53
N ALA A 104 7.66 -8.90 1.51
CA ALA A 104 9.11 -8.80 1.35
C ALA A 104 9.56 -7.35 1.15
N LYS A 105 8.89 -6.59 0.26
CA LYS A 105 9.22 -5.18 0.03
C LYS A 105 9.03 -4.33 1.29
N ALA A 106 8.01 -4.63 2.09
CA ALA A 106 7.78 -3.98 3.37
C ALA A 106 8.96 -4.18 4.34
N LEU A 107 9.54 -5.38 4.40
CA LEU A 107 10.71 -5.70 5.22
C LEU A 107 12.04 -5.21 4.64
N GLU A 108 12.12 -5.03 3.32
CA GLU A 108 13.26 -4.36 2.69
C GLU A 108 13.33 -2.89 3.12
N LEU A 109 12.17 -2.21 3.14
CA LEU A 109 12.06 -0.80 3.52
C LEU A 109 12.11 -0.58 5.03
N ASN A 110 11.48 -1.47 5.81
CA ASN A 110 11.56 -1.46 7.27
C ASN A 110 11.85 -2.87 7.79
N PRO A 111 13.14 -3.19 8.00
CA PRO A 111 13.55 -4.50 8.47
C PRO A 111 13.18 -4.79 9.94
N ALA A 112 12.71 -3.79 10.69
CA ALA A 112 12.34 -3.88 12.10
C ALA A 112 10.81 -3.85 12.29
N MET A 113 10.10 -4.64 11.47
CA MET A 113 8.64 -4.68 11.47
C MET A 113 8.11 -6.08 11.80
N PRO A 114 8.01 -6.44 13.11
CA PRO A 114 7.60 -7.79 13.53
C PRO A 114 6.29 -8.28 12.90
N ALA A 115 5.33 -7.37 12.70
CA ALA A 115 4.05 -7.71 12.08
C ALA A 115 4.23 -8.24 10.65
N ALA A 116 5.06 -7.59 9.83
CA ALA A 116 5.33 -8.04 8.46
C ALA A 116 6.14 -9.33 8.43
N SER A 117 7.10 -9.52 9.34
CA SER A 117 7.86 -10.77 9.46
C SER A 117 6.95 -11.95 9.82
N ILE A 118 6.00 -11.76 10.73
CA ILE A 118 5.04 -12.81 11.12
C ILE A 118 4.11 -13.15 9.95
N GLU A 119 3.54 -12.15 9.27
CA GLU A 119 2.65 -12.39 8.12
C GLU A 119 3.41 -13.07 6.96
N LEU A 120 4.63 -12.62 6.65
CA LEU A 120 5.46 -13.22 5.61
C LEU A 120 5.82 -14.67 5.95
N ALA A 121 6.21 -14.96 7.19
CA ALA A 121 6.51 -16.31 7.64
C ALA A 121 5.27 -17.22 7.62
N SER A 122 4.11 -16.70 8.05
CA SER A 122 2.84 -17.42 7.96
C SER A 122 2.49 -17.78 6.52
N LEU A 123 2.70 -16.84 5.60
CA LEU A 123 2.46 -17.05 4.17
C LEU A 123 3.45 -18.04 3.56
N TYR A 124 4.74 -17.96 3.90
CA TYR A 124 5.72 -18.97 3.50
C TYR A 124 5.36 -20.37 3.99
N ARG A 125 4.90 -20.49 5.24
CA ARG A 125 4.40 -21.77 5.78
C ARG A 125 3.21 -22.28 5.00
N LYS A 126 2.24 -21.41 4.66
CA LYS A 126 1.06 -21.75 3.85
C LYS A 126 1.46 -22.34 2.49
N VAL A 127 2.48 -21.79 1.84
CA VAL A 127 2.99 -22.28 0.54
C VAL A 127 4.07 -23.36 0.66
N GLY A 128 4.21 -24.00 1.83
CA GLY A 128 5.13 -25.13 2.04
C GLY A 128 6.61 -24.76 2.22
N LYS A 129 6.97 -23.47 2.19
CA LYS A 129 8.34 -22.96 2.31
C LYS A 129 8.74 -22.72 3.77
N LYS A 130 8.59 -23.75 4.63
CA LYS A 130 8.85 -23.66 6.08
C LYS A 130 10.25 -23.15 6.43
N GLY A 131 11.29 -23.53 5.67
CA GLY A 131 12.66 -23.06 5.90
C GLY A 131 12.80 -21.54 5.74
N LEU A 132 12.16 -20.96 4.71
CA LEU A 132 12.15 -19.50 4.52
C LEU A 132 11.37 -18.80 5.64
N ALA A 133 10.27 -19.40 6.11
CA ALA A 133 9.51 -18.87 7.24
C ALA A 133 10.36 -18.75 8.52
N LEU A 134 11.11 -19.81 8.85
CA LEU A 134 12.05 -19.81 9.98
C LEU A 134 13.16 -18.77 9.80
N GLY A 135 13.72 -18.64 8.59
CA GLY A 135 14.74 -17.62 8.29
C GLY A 135 14.26 -16.19 8.52
N VAL A 136 13.04 -15.86 8.05
CA VAL A 136 12.43 -14.53 8.26
C VAL A 136 12.21 -14.25 9.75
N LEU A 137 11.67 -15.21 10.49
CA LEU A 137 11.42 -15.05 11.93
C LEU A 137 12.72 -14.92 12.73
N LYS A 138 13.75 -15.69 12.39
CA LYS A 138 15.08 -15.59 12.99
C LYS A 138 15.69 -14.20 12.76
N ALA A 139 15.72 -13.72 11.52
CA ALA A 139 16.25 -12.39 11.20
C ALA A 139 15.49 -11.25 11.89
N ALA A 140 14.18 -11.42 12.11
CA ALA A 140 13.37 -10.47 12.88
C ALA A 140 13.67 -10.54 14.39
N LEU A 141 13.91 -11.75 14.93
CA LEU A 141 14.28 -11.95 16.32
C LEU A 141 15.68 -11.41 16.64
N GLU A 142 16.64 -11.48 15.72
CA GLU A 142 17.97 -10.87 15.90
C GLU A 142 17.89 -9.34 16.14
N LYS A 143 16.84 -8.69 15.64
CA LYS A 143 16.58 -7.26 15.85
C LYS A 143 15.66 -6.96 17.02
N SER A 144 14.87 -7.95 17.45
CA SER A 144 13.90 -7.81 18.54
C SER A 144 13.79 -9.12 19.33
N PRO A 145 14.83 -9.51 20.10
CA PRO A 145 14.95 -10.86 20.69
C PRO A 145 13.80 -11.20 21.65
N GLU A 146 13.26 -10.18 22.30
CA GLU A 146 12.20 -10.31 23.32
C GLU A 146 10.78 -10.13 22.76
N HIS A 147 10.63 -9.99 21.44
CA HIS A 147 9.30 -9.82 20.84
C HIS A 147 8.49 -11.13 20.92
N LYS A 148 7.58 -11.21 21.90
CA LYS A 148 6.77 -12.40 22.22
C LYS A 148 6.12 -13.05 21.01
N GLY A 149 5.54 -12.26 20.11
CA GLY A 149 4.88 -12.78 18.90
C GLY A 149 5.85 -13.44 17.93
N LEU A 150 7.09 -12.94 17.82
CA LEU A 150 8.09 -13.52 16.94
C LEU A 150 8.63 -14.82 17.54
N ARG A 151 8.93 -14.83 18.84
CA ARG A 151 9.40 -16.01 19.57
C ARG A 151 8.39 -17.16 19.46
N ARG A 152 7.11 -16.86 19.72
CA ARG A 152 6.01 -17.83 19.61
C ARG A 152 5.94 -18.44 18.21
N ASN A 153 5.85 -17.60 17.16
CA ASN A 153 5.76 -18.10 15.79
C ASN A 153 7.00 -18.90 15.38
N TYR A 154 8.20 -18.49 15.83
CA TYR A 154 9.44 -19.19 15.52
C TYR A 154 9.48 -20.58 16.16
N GLN A 155 9.12 -20.68 17.45
CA GLN A 155 9.03 -21.96 18.17
C GLN A 155 7.93 -22.87 17.60
N GLU A 156 6.74 -22.34 17.29
CA GLU A 156 5.65 -23.11 16.66
C GLU A 156 6.06 -23.71 15.31
N MET A 157 7.00 -23.05 14.60
CA MET A 157 7.58 -23.57 13.37
C MET A 157 8.80 -24.47 13.61
N GLY A 158 9.18 -24.77 14.85
CA GLY A 158 10.31 -25.64 15.20
C GLY A 158 11.67 -24.94 15.23
N GLY A 159 11.69 -23.62 15.33
CA GLY A 159 12.89 -22.84 15.53
C GLY A 159 13.42 -22.93 16.97
N ASP A 160 14.73 -22.97 17.12
CA ASP A 160 15.42 -23.01 18.41
C ASP A 160 15.78 -21.60 18.88
N LEU A 161 15.18 -21.15 19.98
CA LEU A 161 15.45 -19.83 20.56
C LEU A 161 16.87 -19.70 21.14
N ALA A 162 17.52 -20.80 21.51
CA ALA A 162 18.92 -20.75 21.93
C ALA A 162 19.86 -20.31 20.79
N ALA A 163 19.43 -20.48 19.54
CA ALA A 163 20.17 -20.04 18.35
C ALA A 163 19.97 -18.55 18.00
N ILE A 164 19.11 -17.83 18.73
CA ILE A 164 18.96 -16.38 18.60
C ILE A 164 19.97 -15.72 19.55
N SER A 165 21.01 -15.13 18.98
CA SER A 165 22.09 -14.50 19.76
C SER A 165 21.62 -13.18 20.38
N ASP A 166 22.05 -12.91 21.62
CA ASP A 166 21.93 -11.61 22.31
C ASP A 166 22.82 -10.50 21.70
N LYS A 167 23.56 -10.79 20.63
CA LYS A 167 24.50 -9.84 20.02
C LYS A 167 23.75 -8.84 19.12
N PRO A 168 24.01 -7.53 19.21
CA PRO A 168 23.35 -6.54 18.37
C PRO A 168 23.60 -6.84 16.89
N PRO A 169 22.62 -6.54 16.00
CA PRO A 169 22.62 -7.06 14.64
C PRO A 169 23.88 -6.63 13.89
N ALA A 170 24.66 -7.59 13.41
CA ALA A 170 25.60 -7.34 12.33
C ALA A 170 24.78 -7.11 11.06
N GLU A 171 25.07 -6.02 10.33
CA GLU A 171 24.50 -5.78 9.01
C GLU A 171 24.80 -6.97 8.09
N VAL A 172 23.77 -7.73 7.69
CA VAL A 172 23.93 -8.65 6.57
C VAL A 172 22.67 -8.79 5.70
N ALA A 173 22.97 -8.76 4.42
CA ALA A 173 22.26 -9.07 3.18
C ALA A 173 20.90 -9.78 3.25
N ALA A 174 19.99 -9.18 2.47
CA ALA A 174 18.66 -9.59 2.05
C ALA A 174 18.41 -11.10 1.81
N PRO A 175 17.45 -11.70 2.53
CA PRO A 175 16.71 -12.88 2.08
C PRO A 175 15.57 -12.54 1.09
N VAL A 176 15.33 -11.24 0.81
CA VAL A 176 14.16 -10.76 0.06
C VAL A 176 14.20 -11.05 -1.45
N GLU A 177 15.37 -11.36 -2.04
CA GLU A 177 15.46 -11.66 -3.48
C GLU A 177 14.71 -12.94 -3.91
N ALA A 178 14.52 -13.90 -3.00
CA ALA A 178 13.84 -15.15 -3.33
C ALA A 178 12.31 -15.00 -3.49
N ALA A 179 11.70 -13.99 -2.85
CA ALA A 179 10.27 -13.71 -2.99
C ALA A 179 9.93 -13.08 -4.36
N ALA A 180 10.81 -12.18 -4.83
CA ALA A 180 10.64 -11.49 -6.12
C ALA A 180 10.71 -12.46 -7.31
N LYS A 181 11.55 -13.51 -7.23
CA LYS A 181 11.68 -14.53 -8.29
C LYS A 181 10.49 -15.49 -8.38
N ALA A 182 9.73 -15.68 -7.30
CA ALA A 182 8.56 -16.57 -7.30
C ALA A 182 7.33 -15.98 -8.01
N SER A 183 7.28 -14.66 -8.24
CA SER A 183 6.18 -13.99 -8.94
C SER A 183 6.27 -14.10 -10.47
N GLN A 184 7.39 -14.56 -11.03
CA GLN A 184 7.59 -14.64 -12.48
C GLN A 184 7.17 -15.99 -13.10
N ALA A 185 6.74 -16.96 -12.29
CA ALA A 185 6.39 -18.31 -12.75
C ALA A 185 4.89 -18.53 -13.02
N ASP A 186 4.00 -17.58 -12.68
CA ASP A 186 2.54 -17.72 -12.82
C ASP A 186 1.90 -16.76 -13.84
N THR A 187 2.67 -16.19 -14.76
CA THR A 187 2.11 -15.48 -15.93
C THR A 187 2.10 -16.39 -17.16
N ALA A 188 1.36 -17.49 -17.09
CA ALA A 188 1.12 -18.35 -18.25
C ALA A 188 -0.28 -18.97 -18.23
N SER A 189 -1.33 -18.16 -18.06
CA SER A 189 -2.61 -18.40 -18.73
C SER A 189 -3.57 -17.22 -18.58
N SER A 190 -3.46 -16.25 -19.47
CA SER A 190 -4.64 -15.52 -19.95
C SER A 190 -4.39 -15.15 -21.41
N LYS A 191 -5.04 -15.88 -22.32
CA LYS A 191 -5.15 -15.46 -23.71
C LYS A 191 -5.73 -14.05 -23.73
N SER A 192 -4.99 -13.12 -24.34
CA SER A 192 -5.52 -11.81 -24.70
C SER A 192 -6.60 -12.01 -25.76
N PRO A 193 -7.76 -11.32 -25.68
CA PRO A 193 -8.60 -11.16 -26.84
C PRO A 193 -7.94 -10.17 -27.81
N GLU A 194 -8.12 -10.45 -29.10
CA GLU A 194 -7.68 -9.72 -30.28
C GLU A 194 -8.06 -8.22 -30.25
N PRO A 195 -7.27 -7.31 -30.82
CA PRO A 195 -7.52 -5.87 -30.73
C PRO A 195 -8.68 -5.44 -31.64
N ALA A 196 -9.64 -4.72 -31.08
CA ALA A 196 -10.67 -3.99 -31.81
C ALA A 196 -10.06 -2.76 -32.54
N PRO A 197 -10.67 -2.30 -33.64
CA PRO A 197 -10.04 -1.36 -34.57
C PRO A 197 -9.85 0.03 -33.96
N SER A 198 -8.76 0.66 -34.37
CA SER A 198 -8.30 2.01 -34.02
C SER A 198 -9.38 3.09 -34.18
N THR A 199 -9.64 3.83 -33.10
CA THR A 199 -10.33 5.12 -33.14
C THR A 199 -9.33 6.25 -33.41
N PRO A 200 -9.76 7.36 -34.05
CA PRO A 200 -8.85 8.44 -34.42
C PRO A 200 -8.45 9.30 -33.22
N SER A 201 -7.23 9.83 -33.31
CA SER A 201 -6.61 10.83 -32.44
C SER A 201 -7.58 11.95 -32.03
N VAL A 202 -7.84 12.08 -30.72
CA VAL A 202 -8.58 13.21 -30.15
C VAL A 202 -7.60 14.35 -29.90
N SER A 203 -7.71 15.40 -30.71
CA SER A 203 -7.08 16.71 -30.49
C SER A 203 -7.53 17.34 -29.17
N GLU A 204 -6.64 18.04 -28.47
CA GLU A 204 -6.93 18.84 -27.27
C GLU A 204 -8.21 19.67 -27.43
N GLN A 205 -9.30 19.25 -26.79
CA GLN A 205 -10.51 20.06 -26.70
C GLN A 205 -10.43 20.92 -25.44
N LYS A 206 -10.35 22.24 -25.64
CA LYS A 206 -10.48 23.24 -24.57
C LYS A 206 -11.74 22.96 -23.75
N ILE A 207 -11.58 22.95 -22.44
CA ILE A 207 -12.66 22.81 -21.46
C ILE A 207 -13.62 24.00 -21.65
N GLY A 208 -14.90 23.71 -21.93
CA GLY A 208 -15.98 24.70 -22.03
C GLY A 208 -16.39 25.06 -23.46
N ASN A 209 -17.14 24.16 -24.13
CA ASN A 209 -17.83 24.45 -25.38
C ASN A 209 -19.34 24.59 -25.13
N GLN A 210 -19.97 25.53 -25.83
CA GLN A 210 -21.40 25.90 -25.80
C GLN A 210 -22.37 24.74 -26.05
N THR A 211 -21.91 23.61 -26.60
CA THR A 211 -22.74 22.41 -26.77
C THR A 211 -22.76 21.49 -25.55
N ASN A 212 -22.10 21.84 -24.45
CA ASN A 212 -22.10 21.01 -23.24
C ASN A 212 -23.36 21.30 -22.39
N PRO A 213 -24.28 20.32 -22.24
CA PRO A 213 -25.54 20.50 -21.50
C PRO A 213 -25.37 20.71 -19.98
N TRP A 214 -24.14 20.59 -19.45
CA TRP A 214 -23.82 20.77 -18.02
C TRP A 214 -22.99 22.04 -17.71
N CYS A 215 -22.80 22.95 -18.67
CA CYS A 215 -22.06 24.20 -18.43
C CYS A 215 -22.89 25.18 -17.59
N ARG A 216 -22.46 25.46 -16.36
CA ARG A 216 -23.14 26.40 -15.43
C ARG A 216 -22.63 27.85 -15.53
N PHE A 217 -21.45 28.06 -16.11
CA PHE A 217 -20.83 29.37 -16.38
C PHE A 217 -20.09 29.32 -17.71
N CYS A 218 -20.77 29.68 -18.80
CA CYS A 218 -20.17 29.79 -20.12
C CYS A 218 -20.00 31.29 -20.46
N PRO A 219 -18.87 31.74 -21.04
CA PRO A 219 -18.66 33.14 -21.37
C PRO A 219 -19.60 33.62 -22.49
N ASP A 220 -20.14 34.82 -22.34
CA ASP A 220 -21.10 35.44 -23.27
C ASP A 220 -20.40 35.91 -24.56
N PRO A 221 -20.85 35.50 -25.76
CA PRO A 221 -20.19 35.87 -27.01
C PRO A 221 -20.21 37.38 -27.33
N ALA A 222 -21.00 38.20 -26.64
CA ALA A 222 -21.09 39.64 -26.87
C ALA A 222 -20.11 40.50 -26.04
N ALA A 223 -19.31 39.90 -25.16
CA ALA A 223 -18.36 40.63 -24.32
C ALA A 223 -16.94 40.59 -24.92
N GLU A 224 -16.70 41.33 -26.01
CA GLU A 224 -15.33 41.67 -26.37
C GLU A 224 -14.75 42.66 -25.34
N PRO A 225 -13.48 42.51 -24.90
CA PRO A 225 -12.82 43.53 -24.12
C PRO A 225 -12.63 44.77 -24.99
N SER A 226 -13.26 45.88 -24.63
CA SER A 226 -13.06 47.17 -25.29
C SER A 226 -11.57 47.52 -25.31
N LYS A 227 -11.03 47.75 -26.52
CA LYS A 227 -9.66 48.25 -26.68
C LYS A 227 -9.57 49.66 -26.08
N PRO A 228 -8.46 50.00 -25.38
CA PRO A 228 -8.24 51.36 -24.93
C PRO A 228 -7.92 52.27 -26.13
N GLU A 229 -8.58 53.43 -26.20
CA GLU A 229 -8.32 54.45 -27.23
C GLU A 229 -6.94 55.11 -27.03
N PRO A 230 -6.19 55.40 -28.12
CA PRO A 230 -4.97 56.17 -28.03
C PRO A 230 -5.26 57.67 -27.89
N LYS A 231 -4.38 58.36 -27.15
CA LYS A 231 -4.41 59.82 -26.91
C LYS A 231 -4.17 60.65 -28.16
#